data_AF-A0A4R6TYL3-F1
#
_entry.id   AF-A0A4R6TYL3-F1
#
_cell.length_a   1.000
_cell.length_b   1.000
_cell.length_c   1.000
_cell.angle_alpha   90.00
_cell.angle_beta   90.00
_cell.angle_gamma   90.00
#
_symmetry.space_group_name_H-M   'P 1'
#
loop_
_entity.id
_entity.type
_entity.pdbx_description
1 polymer ?
#
loop_
_entity_poly.entity_id
_entity_poly.type
_entity_poly.pdbx_seq_one_letter_code
_entity_poly.pdbx_strand_id
1 'polypeptide(L)'
;MLCTLIILLFRMFLLKMIELNVIICQNISFGIRSGTVNKDDILEYLKGKIPDYSNQQRQHALQFSLYVYPFLMRGEQHPFISNLVNALFEIEEKIPGYSSKTIDWISKIKKKHFEQMIQILGEVGVLRKFSSIAKEHSIELEPRKNKGKNPEFRGILQERYISIEVKTASLFEFNDNRQTGLQITSHLDYKDYSSVKNHGKIINPLSLKVKDYLHSANEKFKDHKKNNEYVDDLCILFIIWDDYINEPLSALINPNSGLFTKKSFSADSNFENVDGVIIIRNIHQLFRNLRFGEIVDYGVKGWFDPLNFSNPSVPPIFVQNPTGKRISKKIFERFNAFETDIFTKMPIAEYRPTDFVDWKTGISVSGLYSVPSDLREIVLEYFIRNNSSHLWRSYSDIALFGNIDVERIYESAIENNEDSPLDYALETIKTTLRMQQQIQRVALEENAVVDTRRVNLNNQFRLHYHLNKMTGPSQDCPCNSGVTYKECCSKKLRHFHYTNYSDI
;
A
#
# COMPACT_ATOMS: atom_id res chain seq x y z
N MET A 1 54.23 -12.34 34.13
CA MET A 1 54.32 -12.35 32.65
C MET A 1 52.96 -12.59 31.98
N LEU A 2 52.18 -13.59 32.39
CA LEU A 2 50.86 -13.88 31.80
C LEU A 2 49.79 -12.79 32.05
N CYS A 3 49.73 -12.20 33.24
CA CYS A 3 48.80 -11.11 33.55
C CYS A 3 49.10 -9.81 32.76
N THR A 4 50.37 -9.51 32.51
CA THR A 4 50.78 -8.33 31.75
C THR A 4 50.38 -8.46 30.27
N LEU A 5 50.44 -9.68 29.72
CA LEU A 5 50.02 -9.97 28.36
C LEU A 5 48.50 -9.87 28.19
N ILE A 6 47.72 -10.30 29.18
CA ILE A 6 46.25 -10.20 29.16
C ILE A 6 45.80 -8.73 29.22
N ILE A 7 46.44 -7.90 30.05
CA ILE A 7 46.11 -6.47 30.15
C ILE A 7 46.46 -5.71 28.84
N LEU A 8 47.57 -6.07 28.19
CA LEU A 8 47.95 -5.50 26.89
C LEU A 8 46.97 -5.91 25.77
N LEU A 9 46.54 -7.18 25.74
CA LEU A 9 45.54 -7.66 24.79
C LEU A 9 44.17 -6.99 25.01
N PHE A 10 43.77 -6.77 26.28
CA PHE A 10 42.52 -6.09 26.60
C PHE A 10 42.54 -4.60 26.22
N ARG A 11 43.69 -3.91 26.42
CA ARG A 11 43.88 -2.52 25.96
C ARG A 11 43.88 -2.40 24.44
N MET A 12 44.52 -3.33 23.73
CA MET A 12 44.49 -3.35 22.26
C MET A 12 43.09 -3.65 21.72
N PHE A 13 42.30 -4.48 22.41
CA PHE A 13 40.91 -4.76 22.06
C PHE A 13 40.00 -3.55 22.29
N LEU A 14 40.17 -2.82 23.40
CA LEU A 14 39.43 -1.58 23.68
C LEU A 14 39.79 -0.46 22.70
N LEU A 15 41.07 -0.29 22.34
CA LEU A 15 41.48 0.71 21.35
C LEU A 15 40.93 0.41 19.95
N LYS A 16 40.90 -0.87 19.53
CA LYS A 16 40.25 -1.28 18.27
C LYS A 16 38.73 -1.13 18.27
N MET A 17 38.08 -1.31 19.42
CA MET A 17 36.63 -1.05 19.57
C MET A 17 36.30 0.45 19.50
N ILE A 18 37.20 1.31 19.98
CA ILE A 18 37.05 2.76 19.84
C ILE A 18 37.32 3.19 18.39
N GLU A 19 38.32 2.62 17.70
CA GLU A 19 38.56 2.88 16.27
C GLU A 19 37.43 2.35 15.37
N LEU A 20 36.82 1.20 15.66
CA LEU A 20 35.68 0.69 14.88
C LEU A 20 34.39 1.50 15.07
N ASN A 21 34.15 2.05 16.27
CA ASN A 21 33.01 2.96 16.49
C ASN A 21 33.25 4.34 15.86
N VAL A 22 34.49 4.76 15.66
CA VAL A 22 34.82 6.00 14.93
C VAL A 22 34.71 5.82 13.41
N ILE A 23 35.01 4.63 12.87
CA ILE A 23 34.99 4.37 11.41
C ILE A 23 33.56 4.12 10.88
N ILE A 24 32.61 3.68 11.70
CA ILE A 24 31.20 3.54 11.29
C ILE A 24 30.45 4.89 11.31
N CYS A 25 31.01 5.94 11.94
CA CYS A 25 30.45 7.30 11.94
C CYS A 25 31.13 8.29 10.96
N GLN A 26 32.03 7.85 10.09
CA GLN A 26 32.86 8.76 9.27
C GLN A 26 32.72 8.62 7.74
N ASN A 27 31.52 8.36 7.23
CA ASN A 27 31.24 8.70 5.83
C ASN A 27 29.94 9.50 5.72
N ILE A 28 30.13 10.78 5.39
CA ILE A 28 29.18 11.91 5.35
C ILE A 28 29.05 12.63 6.70
N SER A 29 30.14 13.27 7.16
CA SER A 29 30.04 14.40 8.08
C SER A 29 29.57 15.63 7.32
N PHE A 30 28.25 15.75 7.09
CA PHE A 30 27.68 17.08 7.25
C PHE A 30 27.91 17.47 8.70
N GLY A 31 28.44 18.66 8.96
CA GLY A 31 28.56 19.19 10.31
C GLY A 31 27.18 19.42 10.91
N ILE A 32 26.53 18.34 11.36
CA ILE A 32 25.31 18.40 12.15
C ILE A 32 25.79 18.85 13.54
N ARG A 33 25.83 20.17 13.72
CA ARG A 33 25.65 20.77 15.05
C ARG A 33 24.44 20.08 15.65
N SER A 34 24.46 19.79 16.95
CA SER A 34 23.37 19.18 17.72
C SER A 34 22.12 20.07 17.81
N GLY A 35 21.71 20.68 16.71
CA GLY A 35 20.45 21.35 16.53
C GLY A 35 19.37 20.29 16.31
N THR A 36 18.23 20.51 16.94
CA THR A 36 17.01 19.76 16.69
C THR A 36 16.64 19.89 15.21
N VAL A 37 16.70 18.78 14.47
CA VAL A 37 16.21 18.72 13.07
C VAL A 37 14.75 19.17 13.08
N ASN A 38 14.40 20.14 12.26
CA ASN A 38 13.01 20.58 12.10
C ASN A 38 12.46 20.18 10.71
N LYS A 39 11.16 20.44 10.50
CA LYS A 39 10.49 20.09 9.23
C LYS A 39 11.04 20.86 8.03
N ASP A 40 11.47 22.10 8.22
CA ASP A 40 12.04 22.93 7.16
C ASP A 40 13.40 22.37 6.71
N ASP A 41 14.21 21.88 7.65
CA ASP A 41 15.50 21.22 7.33
C ASP A 41 15.27 19.98 6.44
N ILE A 42 14.27 19.16 6.77
CA ILE A 42 13.90 17.97 5.98
C ILE A 42 13.39 18.37 4.59
N LEU A 43 12.55 19.40 4.52
CA LEU A 43 12.01 19.92 3.25
C LEU A 43 13.13 20.48 2.36
N GLU A 44 14.04 21.27 2.91
CA GLU A 44 15.17 21.84 2.17
C GLU A 44 16.15 20.75 1.73
N TYR A 45 16.41 19.74 2.57
CA TYR A 45 17.20 18.57 2.16
C TYR A 45 16.55 17.82 0.99
N LEU A 46 15.23 17.60 1.05
CA LEU A 46 14.48 16.98 -0.05
C LEU A 46 14.56 17.81 -1.33
N LYS A 47 14.34 19.14 -1.26
CA LYS A 47 14.49 20.06 -2.42
C LYS A 47 15.91 20.10 -2.97
N GLY A 48 16.93 19.89 -2.13
CA GLY A 48 18.33 19.84 -2.57
C GLY A 48 18.69 18.53 -3.28
N LYS A 49 17.95 17.45 -3.01
CA LYS A 49 18.24 16.10 -3.54
C LYS A 49 17.44 15.77 -4.79
N ILE A 50 16.19 16.22 -4.87
CA ILE A 50 15.40 16.05 -6.10
C ILE A 50 15.88 17.07 -7.13
N PRO A 51 16.20 16.68 -8.38
CA PRO A 51 16.58 17.66 -9.40
C PRO A 51 15.37 18.52 -9.78
N ASP A 52 15.55 19.80 -10.10
CA ASP A 52 14.52 20.63 -10.73
C ASP A 52 14.47 20.42 -12.26
N TYR A 53 13.69 21.25 -12.97
CA TYR A 53 13.57 21.21 -14.44
C TYR A 53 14.58 22.13 -15.16
N SER A 54 15.68 22.52 -14.50
CA SER A 54 16.77 23.26 -15.14
C SER A 54 17.65 22.35 -16.03
N ASN A 55 17.53 21.02 -15.89
CA ASN A 55 18.24 20.03 -16.71
C ASN A 55 17.27 18.97 -17.27
N GLN A 56 17.19 18.83 -18.59
CA GLN A 56 16.30 17.87 -19.27
C GLN A 56 16.60 16.39 -18.97
N GLN A 57 17.81 16.05 -18.53
CA GLN A 57 18.28 14.66 -18.46
C GLN A 57 17.81 13.90 -17.20
N ARG A 58 17.25 14.57 -16.19
CA ARG A 58 16.85 13.92 -14.93
C ARG A 58 15.39 14.21 -14.62
N GLN A 59 14.53 13.23 -14.87
CA GLN A 59 13.13 13.26 -14.47
C GLN A 59 12.90 12.41 -13.21
N HIS A 60 12.18 12.99 -12.24
CA HIS A 60 11.87 12.37 -10.95
C HIS A 60 10.40 12.64 -10.59
N ALA A 61 9.72 11.67 -9.97
CA ALA A 61 8.26 11.74 -9.74
C ALA A 61 7.84 12.89 -8.82
N LEU A 62 8.67 13.27 -7.85
CA LEU A 62 8.39 14.40 -6.94
C LEU A 62 8.71 15.80 -7.52
N GLN A 63 9.26 15.88 -8.74
CA GLN A 63 9.66 17.16 -9.33
C GLN A 63 8.50 18.15 -9.47
N PHE A 64 7.37 17.66 -9.96
CA PHE A 64 6.19 18.50 -10.13
C PHE A 64 5.76 19.06 -8.77
N SER A 65 5.58 18.18 -7.78
CA SER A 65 5.11 18.54 -6.44
C SER A 65 6.05 19.49 -5.69
N LEU A 66 7.36 19.43 -5.95
CA LEU A 66 8.36 20.29 -5.30
C LEU A 66 8.57 21.63 -5.99
N TYR A 67 8.49 21.72 -7.32
CA TYR A 67 8.89 22.93 -8.05
C TYR A 67 7.78 23.55 -8.89
N VAL A 68 6.93 22.73 -9.52
CA VAL A 68 5.86 23.24 -10.39
C VAL A 68 4.66 23.63 -9.54
N TYR A 69 4.23 22.76 -8.62
CA TYR A 69 3.05 23.05 -7.80
C TYR A 69 3.18 24.36 -7.00
N PRO A 70 4.28 24.63 -6.27
CA PRO A 70 4.44 25.92 -5.60
C PRO A 70 4.48 27.11 -6.57
N PHE A 71 5.02 26.91 -7.78
CA PHE A 71 4.95 27.94 -8.81
C PHE A 71 3.51 28.23 -9.25
N LEU A 72 2.66 27.22 -9.39
CA LEU A 72 1.25 27.38 -9.77
C LEU A 72 0.42 27.97 -8.63
N MET A 73 0.65 27.50 -7.41
CA MET A 73 -0.14 27.77 -6.20
C MET A 73 0.48 28.84 -5.31
N ARG A 74 1.24 29.76 -5.90
CA ARG A 74 1.78 30.95 -5.23
C ARG A 74 2.60 30.68 -3.95
N GLY A 75 3.40 29.63 -3.98
CA GLY A 75 4.26 29.20 -2.88
C GLY A 75 3.65 28.15 -1.96
N GLU A 76 2.37 27.80 -2.15
CA GLU A 76 1.77 26.69 -1.40
C GLU A 76 2.49 25.38 -1.69
N GLN A 77 2.71 24.61 -0.63
CA GLN A 77 3.34 23.31 -0.71
C GLN A 77 2.33 22.26 -1.15
N HIS A 78 2.75 21.35 -2.02
CA HIS A 78 1.90 20.25 -2.44
C HIS A 78 1.55 19.36 -1.23
N PRO A 79 0.26 18.98 -1.02
CA PRO A 79 -0.17 18.21 0.14
C PRO A 79 0.66 16.95 0.40
N PHE A 80 0.98 16.20 -0.66
CA PHE A 80 1.85 15.02 -0.57
C PHE A 80 3.22 15.31 0.04
N ILE A 81 3.87 16.41 -0.36
CA ILE A 81 5.19 16.77 0.17
C ILE A 81 5.07 17.15 1.64
N SER A 82 4.02 17.87 2.03
CA SER A 82 3.75 18.20 3.44
C SER A 82 3.58 16.93 4.27
N ASN A 83 2.79 15.97 3.79
CA ASN A 83 2.58 14.69 4.46
C ASN A 83 3.86 13.86 4.55
N LEU A 84 4.66 13.81 3.48
CA LEU A 84 5.95 13.13 3.49
C LEU A 84 6.92 13.74 4.50
N VAL A 85 7.08 15.07 4.51
CA VAL A 85 7.94 15.76 5.47
C VAL A 85 7.46 15.52 6.91
N ASN A 86 6.16 15.58 7.16
CA ASN A 86 5.59 15.28 8.48
C ASN A 86 5.90 13.84 8.91
N ALA A 87 5.67 12.86 8.04
CA ALA A 87 5.96 11.46 8.33
C ALA A 87 7.45 11.22 8.63
N LEU A 88 8.35 11.80 7.81
CA LEU A 88 9.79 11.68 8.02
C LEU A 88 10.23 12.36 9.31
N PHE A 89 9.66 13.52 9.64
CA PHE A 89 9.95 14.23 10.89
C PHE A 89 9.55 13.40 12.12
N GLU A 90 8.33 12.85 12.14
CA GLU A 90 7.85 12.00 13.24
C GLU A 90 8.70 10.74 13.43
N ILE A 91 9.23 10.16 12.35
CA ILE A 91 10.17 9.04 12.45
C ILE A 91 11.54 9.52 12.94
N GLU A 92 12.06 10.62 12.40
CA GLU A 92 13.37 11.20 12.76
C GLU A 92 13.47 11.48 14.26
N GLU A 93 12.39 11.96 14.90
CA GLU A 93 12.34 12.18 16.35
C GLU A 93 12.59 10.91 17.18
N LYS A 94 12.30 9.74 16.62
CA LYS A 94 12.51 8.44 17.28
C LYS A 94 13.72 7.67 16.75
N ILE A 95 14.12 7.95 15.50
CA ILE A 95 15.17 7.24 14.79
C ILE A 95 16.02 8.28 14.02
N PRO A 96 17.00 8.91 14.69
CA PRO A 96 17.85 9.93 14.07
C PRO A 96 18.58 9.41 12.83
N GLY A 97 18.65 10.25 11.79
CA GLY A 97 19.25 9.96 10.49
C GLY A 97 18.31 9.29 9.49
N TYR A 98 17.11 8.84 9.89
CA TYR A 98 16.19 8.13 9.00
C TYR A 98 15.71 8.98 7.83
N SER A 99 15.36 10.25 8.09
CA SER A 99 14.85 11.17 7.06
C SER A 99 15.86 11.36 5.92
N SER A 100 17.12 11.66 6.26
CA SER A 100 18.20 11.86 5.29
C SER A 100 18.48 10.61 4.45
N LYS A 101 18.57 9.43 5.10
CA LYS A 101 18.78 8.13 4.44
C LYS A 101 17.65 7.84 3.44
N THR A 102 16.41 8.06 3.85
CA THR A 102 15.22 7.81 3.02
C THR A 102 15.14 8.76 1.84
N ILE A 103 15.40 10.06 2.04
CA ILE A 103 15.45 11.06 0.97
C ILE A 103 16.55 10.71 -0.05
N ASP A 104 17.72 10.27 0.43
CA ASP A 104 18.81 9.84 -0.44
C ASP A 104 18.45 8.62 -1.29
N TRP A 105 17.64 7.71 -0.77
CA TRP A 105 17.09 6.60 -1.56
C TRP A 105 16.06 7.06 -2.57
N ILE A 106 15.08 7.86 -2.15
CA ILE A 106 14.03 8.39 -3.04
C ILE A 106 14.68 9.15 -4.21
N SER A 107 15.65 10.02 -3.94
CA SER A 107 16.30 10.86 -4.97
C SER A 107 17.00 10.08 -6.09
N LYS A 108 17.36 8.81 -5.85
CA LYS A 108 18.01 7.94 -6.84
C LYS A 108 17.00 7.28 -7.78
N ILE A 109 15.71 7.31 -7.44
CA ILE A 109 14.66 6.63 -8.20
C ILE A 109 14.28 7.48 -9.40
N LYS A 110 14.48 6.92 -10.59
CA LYS A 110 14.03 7.55 -11.84
C LYS A 110 12.51 7.44 -11.94
N LYS A 111 11.86 8.40 -12.61
CA LYS A 111 10.40 8.37 -12.87
C LYS A 111 9.89 7.03 -13.40
N LYS A 112 10.62 6.36 -14.30
CA LYS A 112 10.24 5.03 -14.84
C LYS A 112 10.27 3.87 -13.83
N HIS A 113 10.85 4.07 -12.64
CA HIS A 113 10.92 3.10 -11.55
C HIS A 113 10.06 3.54 -10.36
N PHE A 114 8.99 4.28 -10.63
CA PHE A 114 8.10 4.85 -9.64
C PHE A 114 7.57 3.84 -8.61
N GLU A 115 7.39 2.58 -9.01
CA GLU A 115 7.07 1.46 -8.10
C GLU A 115 8.02 1.35 -6.90
N GLN A 116 9.32 1.57 -7.09
CA GLN A 116 10.30 1.54 -6.00
C GLN A 116 10.04 2.68 -5.00
N MET A 117 9.54 3.82 -5.47
CA MET A 117 9.19 4.93 -4.60
C MET A 117 7.95 4.58 -3.77
N ILE A 118 6.94 3.97 -4.38
CA ILE A 118 5.74 3.50 -3.67
C ILE A 118 6.11 2.43 -2.62
N GLN A 119 7.08 1.56 -2.90
CA GLN A 119 7.61 0.61 -1.92
C GLN A 119 8.19 1.31 -0.69
N ILE A 120 9.11 2.27 -0.89
CA ILE A 120 9.69 3.07 0.20
C ILE A 120 8.61 3.83 0.98
N LEU A 121 7.65 4.45 0.29
CA LEU A 121 6.56 5.18 0.94
C LEU A 121 5.67 4.26 1.79
N GLY A 122 5.47 3.02 1.33
CA GLY A 122 4.80 1.99 2.10
C GLY A 122 5.53 1.66 3.41
N GLU A 123 6.85 1.45 3.34
CA GLU A 123 7.70 1.26 4.52
C GLU A 123 7.66 2.45 5.48
N VAL A 124 7.74 3.68 4.96
CA VAL A 124 7.61 4.91 5.74
C VAL A 124 6.27 4.93 6.50
N GLY A 125 5.16 4.57 5.84
CA GLY A 125 3.85 4.50 6.47
C GLY A 125 3.81 3.52 7.65
N VAL A 126 4.30 2.29 7.45
CA VAL A 126 4.34 1.26 8.50
C VAL A 126 5.28 1.66 9.64
N LEU A 127 6.47 2.16 9.33
CA LEU A 127 7.44 2.57 10.33
C LEU A 127 6.95 3.78 11.14
N ARG A 128 6.32 4.77 10.51
CA ARG A 128 5.69 5.90 11.21
C ARG A 128 4.66 5.42 12.21
N LYS A 129 3.79 4.49 11.80
CA LYS A 129 2.81 3.92 12.73
C LYS A 129 3.52 3.18 13.86
N PHE A 130 4.50 2.34 13.54
CA PHE A 130 5.22 1.55 14.53
C PHE A 130 5.98 2.42 15.53
N SER A 131 6.66 3.49 15.08
CA SER A 131 7.38 4.44 15.95
C SER A 131 6.45 5.17 16.92
N SER A 132 5.19 5.40 16.54
CA SER A 132 4.20 6.02 17.42
C SER A 132 3.66 5.11 18.53
N ILE A 133 3.80 3.78 18.39
CA ILE A 133 3.19 2.81 19.32
C ILE A 133 4.20 1.92 20.04
N ALA A 134 5.42 1.78 19.50
CA ALA A 134 6.48 1.00 20.10
C ALA A 134 7.05 1.70 21.35
N LYS A 135 7.72 0.93 22.20
CA LYS A 135 8.47 1.46 23.33
C LYS A 135 9.56 2.39 22.79
N GLU A 136 9.71 3.53 23.46
CA GLU A 136 10.72 4.51 23.11
C GLU A 136 12.14 3.90 23.10
N HIS A 137 12.96 4.32 22.12
CA HIS A 137 14.32 3.84 21.87
C HIS A 137 14.45 2.32 21.65
N SER A 138 13.37 1.60 21.36
CA SER A 138 13.42 0.15 21.13
C SER A 138 13.53 -0.25 19.66
N ILE A 139 13.40 0.69 18.72
CA ILE A 139 13.34 0.36 17.29
C ILE A 139 14.75 0.19 16.71
N GLU A 140 14.97 -0.97 16.10
CA GLU A 140 16.14 -1.33 15.31
C GLU A 140 15.74 -1.39 13.83
N LEU A 141 16.43 -0.64 12.97
CA LEU A 141 16.27 -0.74 11.51
C LEU A 141 17.19 -1.82 10.96
N GLU A 142 16.66 -2.66 10.07
CA GLU A 142 17.40 -3.77 9.43
C GLU A 142 18.29 -4.53 10.45
N PRO A 143 17.76 -5.17 11.51
CA PRO A 143 18.57 -5.71 12.61
C PRO A 143 19.59 -6.76 12.13
N ARG A 144 20.85 -6.36 11.91
CA ARG A 144 21.92 -7.21 11.34
C ARG A 144 22.80 -7.80 12.44
N LYS A 145 22.44 -8.97 12.98
CA LYS A 145 23.38 -9.72 13.84
C LYS A 145 24.10 -10.85 13.12
N ASN A 146 23.59 -11.32 11.98
CA ASN A 146 24.18 -12.39 11.18
C ASN A 146 24.32 -11.99 9.69
N LYS A 147 25.17 -12.71 8.94
CA LYS A 147 25.18 -12.66 7.47
C LYS A 147 23.90 -13.34 6.96
N GLY A 148 22.89 -12.58 6.56
CA GLY A 148 21.61 -13.12 6.11
C GLY A 148 20.63 -12.03 5.70
N LYS A 149 19.44 -12.43 5.24
CA LYS A 149 18.34 -11.50 4.98
C LYS A 149 17.73 -11.08 6.33
N ASN A 150 17.41 -9.80 6.49
CA ASN A 150 16.86 -9.27 7.75
C ASN A 150 15.46 -8.68 7.50
N PRO A 151 14.58 -8.69 8.52
CA PRO A 151 13.35 -7.92 8.48
C PRO A 151 13.67 -6.42 8.37
N GLU A 152 12.68 -5.62 7.95
CA GLU A 152 12.87 -4.18 7.77
C GLU A 152 13.07 -3.44 9.11
N PHE A 153 12.32 -3.84 10.14
CA PHE A 153 12.46 -3.27 11.48
C PHE A 153 12.08 -4.25 12.59
N ARG A 154 12.63 -4.00 13.77
CA ARG A 154 12.33 -4.71 15.02
C ARG A 154 12.10 -3.69 16.13
N GLY A 155 11.20 -3.99 17.08
CA GLY A 155 11.02 -3.15 18.26
C GLY A 155 10.14 -3.79 19.32
N ILE A 156 9.96 -3.10 20.46
CA ILE A 156 9.15 -3.63 21.57
C ILE A 156 7.75 -3.01 21.54
N LEU A 157 6.71 -3.84 21.54
CA LEU A 157 5.32 -3.44 21.67
C LEU A 157 4.61 -4.39 22.64
N GLN A 158 3.92 -3.84 23.65
CA GLN A 158 3.23 -4.66 24.66
C GLN A 158 4.13 -5.75 25.29
N GLU A 159 5.36 -5.37 25.67
CA GLU A 159 6.36 -6.26 26.29
C GLU A 159 6.77 -7.47 25.43
N ARG A 160 6.53 -7.38 24.11
CA ARG A 160 6.94 -8.38 23.13
C ARG A 160 7.81 -7.72 22.08
N TYR A 161 8.84 -8.44 21.64
CA TYR A 161 9.58 -8.04 20.45
C TYR A 161 8.75 -8.37 19.22
N ILE A 162 8.57 -7.38 18.36
CA ILE A 162 7.92 -7.52 17.08
C ILE A 162 8.96 -7.27 16.01
N SER A 163 9.11 -8.22 15.09
CA SER A 163 9.91 -8.12 13.88
C SER A 163 8.98 -7.99 12.68
N ILE A 164 9.22 -7.00 11.83
CA ILE A 164 8.30 -6.59 10.79
C ILE A 164 8.99 -6.63 9.42
N GLU A 165 8.31 -7.27 8.48
CA GLU A 165 8.62 -7.20 7.06
C GLU A 165 7.51 -6.42 6.36
N VAL A 166 7.87 -5.53 5.43
CA VAL A 166 6.89 -4.77 4.64
C VAL A 166 7.00 -5.17 3.17
N LYS A 167 5.86 -5.43 2.54
CA LYS A 167 5.75 -5.69 1.11
C LYS A 167 4.69 -4.78 0.52
N THR A 168 5.08 -4.02 -0.48
CA THR A 168 4.17 -3.12 -1.21
C THR A 168 3.96 -3.65 -2.62
N ALA A 169 2.70 -3.80 -3.02
CA ALA A 169 2.36 -4.35 -4.30
C ALA A 169 2.73 -3.46 -5.49
N SER A 170 3.45 -4.03 -6.45
CA SER A 170 3.56 -3.46 -7.80
C SER A 170 2.31 -3.89 -8.58
N LEU A 171 1.41 -2.96 -8.88
CA LEU A 171 0.11 -3.25 -9.48
C LEU A 171 -0.12 -2.49 -10.79
N PHE A 172 0.87 -1.75 -11.30
CA PHE A 172 0.69 -0.79 -12.38
C PHE A 172 0.24 -1.46 -13.68
N GLU A 173 0.99 -2.45 -14.17
CA GLU A 173 0.63 -3.20 -15.38
C GLU A 173 -0.66 -4.02 -15.21
N PHE A 174 -0.92 -4.45 -13.98
CA PHE A 174 -2.12 -5.23 -13.66
C PHE A 174 -3.37 -4.34 -13.64
N ASN A 175 -3.29 -3.11 -13.12
CA ASN A 175 -4.41 -2.18 -13.01
C ASN A 175 -5.04 -1.87 -14.36
N ASP A 176 -4.23 -1.66 -15.40
CA ASP A 176 -4.70 -1.37 -16.75
C ASP A 176 -5.55 -2.52 -17.33
N ASN A 177 -5.28 -3.75 -16.90
CA ASN A 177 -5.96 -4.95 -17.38
C ASN A 177 -7.07 -5.43 -16.44
N ARG A 178 -6.97 -5.13 -15.14
CA ARG A 178 -7.79 -5.71 -14.07
C ARG A 178 -9.28 -5.63 -14.38
N GLN A 179 -9.73 -4.47 -14.88
CA GLN A 179 -11.15 -4.15 -15.06
C GLN A 179 -11.70 -4.43 -16.47
N THR A 180 -11.03 -5.29 -17.24
CA THR A 180 -11.40 -5.52 -18.65
C THR A 180 -12.21 -6.79 -18.89
N GLY A 181 -12.59 -7.51 -17.83
CA GLY A 181 -13.33 -8.76 -17.93
C GLY A 181 -13.67 -9.37 -16.58
N LEU A 182 -13.74 -10.69 -16.53
CA LEU A 182 -13.94 -11.43 -15.29
C LEU A 182 -12.58 -11.69 -14.65
N GLN A 183 -12.38 -11.14 -13.46
CA GLN A 183 -11.19 -11.36 -12.67
C GLN A 183 -11.43 -12.50 -11.68
N ILE A 184 -10.67 -13.57 -11.82
CA ILE A 184 -10.62 -14.62 -10.81
C ILE A 184 -9.73 -14.12 -9.67
N THR A 185 -10.21 -14.23 -8.43
CA THR A 185 -9.48 -13.79 -7.21
C THR A 185 -9.05 -14.96 -6.33
N SER A 186 -9.63 -16.15 -6.55
CA SER A 186 -9.29 -17.42 -5.90
C SER A 186 -8.75 -18.45 -6.89
N HIS A 187 -8.40 -19.67 -6.45
CA HIS A 187 -8.16 -20.77 -7.39
C HIS A 187 -9.46 -21.55 -7.63
N LEU A 188 -10.01 -21.41 -8.83
CA LEU A 188 -11.11 -22.26 -9.31
C LEU A 188 -10.61 -23.66 -9.67
N ASP A 189 -11.49 -24.66 -9.59
CA ASP A 189 -11.22 -25.98 -10.14
C ASP A 189 -11.03 -25.92 -11.67
N TYR A 190 -10.43 -26.97 -12.24
CA TYR A 190 -10.10 -26.98 -13.67
C TYR A 190 -11.34 -26.90 -14.58
N LYS A 191 -12.48 -27.47 -14.16
CA LYS A 191 -13.72 -27.49 -14.93
C LYS A 191 -14.29 -26.08 -15.02
N ASP A 192 -14.41 -25.42 -13.87
CA ASP A 192 -14.95 -24.07 -13.74
C ASP A 192 -14.02 -23.04 -14.40
N TYR A 193 -12.71 -23.16 -14.18
CA TYR A 193 -11.73 -22.29 -14.86
C TYR A 193 -11.82 -22.41 -16.39
N SER A 194 -11.86 -23.64 -16.90
CA SER A 194 -12.01 -23.92 -18.34
C SER A 194 -13.33 -23.35 -18.88
N SER A 195 -14.42 -23.50 -18.13
CA SER A 195 -15.74 -22.94 -18.50
C SER A 195 -15.67 -21.42 -18.63
N VAL A 196 -15.16 -20.72 -17.62
CA VAL A 196 -15.03 -19.26 -17.66
C VAL A 196 -14.09 -18.82 -18.80
N LYS A 197 -12.99 -19.56 -19.03
CA LYS A 197 -11.95 -19.18 -20.01
C LYS A 197 -12.47 -19.23 -21.44
N ASN A 198 -13.34 -20.19 -21.74
CA ASN A 198 -13.90 -20.36 -23.08
C ASN A 198 -14.87 -19.25 -23.47
N HIS A 199 -15.36 -18.45 -22.52
CA HIS A 199 -16.42 -17.47 -22.76
C HIS A 199 -15.99 -16.01 -22.65
N GLY A 200 -14.73 -15.72 -22.31
CA GLY A 200 -14.28 -14.33 -22.25
C GLY A 200 -12.85 -14.11 -21.77
N LYS A 201 -12.48 -12.84 -21.68
CA LYS A 201 -11.20 -12.42 -21.11
C LYS A 201 -11.22 -12.69 -19.60
N ILE A 202 -10.36 -13.60 -19.15
CA ILE A 202 -10.06 -13.82 -17.73
C ILE A 202 -8.87 -12.95 -17.34
N ILE A 203 -8.99 -12.32 -16.18
CA ILE A 203 -7.86 -11.79 -15.43
C ILE A 203 -7.54 -12.77 -14.31
N ASN A 204 -6.31 -13.32 -14.32
CA ASN A 204 -5.88 -14.29 -13.33
C ASN A 204 -5.60 -13.63 -11.97
N PRO A 205 -5.72 -14.37 -10.86
CA PRO A 205 -5.48 -13.86 -9.52
C PRO A 205 -4.01 -13.49 -9.31
N LEU A 206 -3.78 -12.48 -8.46
CA LEU A 206 -2.45 -12.14 -7.94
C LEU A 206 -2.07 -12.97 -6.70
N SER A 207 -2.71 -14.12 -6.50
CA SER A 207 -2.47 -15.01 -5.36
C SER A 207 -1.02 -15.49 -5.27
N LEU A 208 -0.36 -15.70 -6.43
CA LEU A 208 1.05 -16.05 -6.49
C LEU A 208 1.97 -14.94 -5.95
N LYS A 209 1.62 -13.66 -6.16
CA LYS A 209 2.38 -12.53 -5.61
C LYS A 209 2.33 -12.51 -4.08
N VAL A 210 1.17 -12.82 -3.50
CA VAL A 210 1.01 -12.94 -2.04
C VAL A 210 1.79 -14.13 -1.50
N LYS A 211 1.79 -15.26 -2.22
CA LYS A 211 2.63 -16.43 -1.90
C LYS A 211 4.12 -16.05 -1.89
N ASP A 212 4.59 -15.32 -2.90
CA ASP A 212 5.99 -14.89 -2.99
C ASP A 212 6.39 -13.93 -1.87
N TYR A 213 5.46 -13.08 -1.43
CA TYR A 213 5.65 -12.22 -0.25
C TYR A 213 5.82 -13.04 1.03
N LEU A 214 4.96 -14.04 1.24
CA LEU A 214 5.10 -14.94 2.39
C LEU A 214 6.39 -15.74 2.34
N HIS A 215 6.83 -16.24 1.17
CA HIS A 215 8.12 -16.90 1.03
C HIS A 215 9.28 -15.96 1.40
N SER A 216 9.30 -14.75 0.83
CA SER A 216 10.33 -13.76 1.12
C SER A 216 10.38 -13.40 2.61
N ALA A 217 9.22 -13.21 3.24
CA ALA A 217 9.13 -12.88 4.67
C ALA A 217 9.56 -14.07 5.53
N ASN A 218 9.09 -15.28 5.22
CA ASN A 218 9.45 -16.51 5.93
C ASN A 218 10.96 -16.76 5.90
N GLU A 219 11.62 -16.56 4.76
CA GLU A 219 13.09 -16.68 4.66
C GLU A 219 13.82 -15.65 5.53
N LYS A 220 13.41 -14.37 5.45
CA LYS A 220 13.97 -13.30 6.28
C LYS A 220 13.80 -13.59 7.78
N PHE A 221 12.61 -14.00 8.21
CA PHE A 221 12.34 -14.32 9.61
C PHE A 221 13.04 -15.60 10.06
N LYS A 222 13.19 -16.60 9.19
CA LYS A 222 13.99 -17.80 9.47
C LYS A 222 15.45 -17.45 9.73
N ASP A 223 16.05 -16.62 8.88
CA ASP A 223 17.43 -16.16 9.05
C ASP A 223 17.59 -15.30 10.31
N HIS A 224 16.62 -14.41 10.57
CA HIS A 224 16.55 -13.58 11.79
C HIS A 224 16.53 -14.44 13.06
N LYS A 225 15.68 -15.46 13.10
CA LYS A 225 15.51 -16.38 14.24
C LYS A 225 16.71 -17.32 14.47
N LYS A 226 17.72 -17.35 13.58
CA LYS A 226 19.01 -18.04 13.86
C LYS A 226 19.78 -17.40 15.01
N ASN A 227 19.47 -16.15 15.35
CA ASN A 227 19.98 -15.53 16.55
C ASN A 227 19.10 -15.90 17.76
N ASN A 228 19.72 -16.44 18.80
CA ASN A 228 19.04 -16.83 20.03
C ASN A 228 18.28 -15.67 20.70
N GLU A 229 18.71 -14.42 20.52
CA GLU A 229 18.00 -13.25 21.06
C GLU A 229 16.67 -12.97 20.34
N TYR A 230 16.52 -13.47 19.11
CA TYR A 230 15.42 -13.15 18.20
C TYR A 230 14.42 -14.31 18.02
N VAL A 231 14.69 -15.47 18.62
CA VAL A 231 13.88 -16.69 18.48
C VAL A 231 12.43 -16.48 18.94
N ASP A 232 12.25 -15.65 19.96
CA ASP A 232 10.96 -15.39 20.60
C ASP A 232 10.19 -14.21 20.00
N ASP A 233 10.79 -13.47 19.07
CA ASP A 233 10.12 -12.38 18.36
C ASP A 233 8.82 -12.86 17.67
N LEU A 234 7.82 -11.99 17.66
CA LEU A 234 6.64 -12.11 16.82
C LEU A 234 6.93 -11.50 15.45
N CYS A 235 6.78 -12.29 14.40
CA CYS A 235 7.15 -11.94 13.03
C CYS A 235 5.91 -11.62 12.20
N ILE A 236 5.69 -10.33 11.92
CA ILE A 236 4.49 -9.84 11.22
C ILE A 236 4.86 -9.37 9.82
N LEU A 237 4.19 -9.91 8.82
CA LEU A 237 4.28 -9.42 7.45
C LEU A 237 3.20 -8.34 7.21
N PHE A 238 3.61 -7.16 6.77
CA PHE A 238 2.71 -6.12 6.28
C PHE A 238 2.63 -6.21 4.76
N ILE A 239 1.42 -6.31 4.23
CA ILE A 239 1.14 -6.25 2.79
C ILE A 239 0.38 -4.97 2.51
N ILE A 240 1.01 -4.03 1.82
CA ILE A 240 0.39 -2.78 1.38
C ILE A 240 -0.13 -3.02 -0.02
N TRP A 241 -1.44 -2.88 -0.16
CA TRP A 241 -2.19 -3.13 -1.38
C TRP A 241 -2.96 -1.87 -1.79
N ASP A 242 -3.56 -1.91 -2.98
CA ASP A 242 -4.45 -0.86 -3.44
C ASP A 242 -5.87 -1.06 -2.89
N ASP A 243 -6.86 -0.47 -3.56
CA ASP A 243 -8.24 -0.47 -3.09
C ASP A 243 -8.89 -1.87 -3.08
N TYR A 244 -8.30 -2.84 -3.79
CA TYR A 244 -8.82 -4.18 -4.01
C TYR A 244 -8.22 -5.20 -3.03
N ILE A 245 -8.32 -4.92 -1.73
CA ILE A 245 -7.74 -5.79 -0.69
C ILE A 245 -8.42 -7.17 -0.60
N ASN A 246 -9.55 -7.36 -1.28
CA ASN A 246 -10.17 -8.67 -1.45
C ASN A 246 -9.22 -9.66 -2.13
N GLU A 247 -8.30 -9.19 -2.98
CA GLU A 247 -7.33 -10.06 -3.66
C GLU A 247 -6.34 -10.72 -2.69
N PRO A 248 -5.60 -9.98 -1.84
CA PRO A 248 -4.74 -10.61 -0.84
C PRO A 248 -5.54 -11.35 0.23
N LEU A 249 -6.76 -10.92 0.57
CA LEU A 249 -7.64 -11.70 1.45
C LEU A 249 -8.00 -13.05 0.85
N SER A 250 -8.46 -13.10 -0.40
CA SER A 250 -8.75 -14.34 -1.11
C SER A 250 -7.54 -15.25 -1.17
N ALA A 251 -6.36 -14.69 -1.48
CA ALA A 251 -5.12 -15.45 -1.52
C ALA A 251 -4.76 -16.09 -0.17
N LEU A 252 -5.08 -15.44 0.95
CA LEU A 252 -4.75 -15.93 2.29
C LEU A 252 -5.83 -16.87 2.84
N ILE A 253 -7.10 -16.49 2.75
CA ILE A 253 -8.19 -17.10 3.54
C ILE A 253 -9.43 -17.49 2.74
N ASN A 254 -9.40 -17.46 1.40
CA ASN A 254 -10.52 -18.06 0.65
C ASN A 254 -10.65 -19.55 1.07
N PRO A 255 -11.83 -20.03 1.51
CA PRO A 255 -11.98 -21.38 2.05
C PRO A 255 -11.53 -22.52 1.12
N ASN A 256 -11.48 -22.25 -0.18
CA ASN A 256 -11.23 -23.26 -1.22
C ASN A 256 -9.78 -23.34 -1.67
N SER A 257 -9.01 -22.28 -1.45
CA SER A 257 -7.66 -22.18 -2.00
C SER A 257 -6.67 -21.40 -1.14
N GLY A 258 -7.13 -20.67 -0.13
CA GLY A 258 -6.31 -19.72 0.63
C GLY A 258 -5.08 -20.36 1.28
N LEU A 259 -3.96 -19.65 1.26
CA LEU A 259 -2.65 -20.09 1.75
C LEU A 259 -2.66 -20.50 3.23
N PHE A 260 -3.56 -19.93 4.03
CA PHE A 260 -3.75 -20.22 5.46
C PHE A 260 -4.95 -21.15 5.71
N THR A 261 -5.38 -21.90 4.71
CA THR A 261 -6.46 -22.87 4.82
C THR A 261 -5.95 -24.29 4.58
N LYS A 262 -6.76 -25.29 4.93
CA LYS A 262 -6.45 -26.71 4.65
C LYS A 262 -6.37 -27.02 3.15
N LYS A 263 -6.99 -26.19 2.30
CA LYS A 263 -6.99 -26.33 0.84
C LYS A 263 -6.00 -25.38 0.17
N SER A 264 -4.93 -24.99 0.87
CA SER A 264 -3.88 -24.11 0.33
C SER A 264 -3.40 -24.56 -1.05
N PHE A 265 -3.38 -23.63 -2.01
CA PHE A 265 -2.77 -23.87 -3.33
C PHE A 265 -1.24 -24.00 -3.29
N SER A 266 -0.63 -23.88 -2.11
CA SER A 266 0.80 -24.05 -1.86
C SER A 266 1.05 -25.11 -0.79
N ALA A 267 0.60 -26.34 -1.06
CA ALA A 267 0.60 -27.46 -0.10
C ALA A 267 1.97 -27.73 0.57
N ASP A 268 3.08 -27.45 -0.13
CA ASP A 268 4.43 -27.70 0.38
C ASP A 268 4.97 -26.59 1.31
N SER A 269 4.20 -25.52 1.54
CA SER A 269 4.68 -24.32 2.26
C SER A 269 3.78 -23.93 3.41
N ASN A 270 4.31 -24.06 4.64
CA ASN A 270 3.58 -23.74 5.86
C ASN A 270 3.88 -22.33 6.41
N PHE A 271 4.81 -21.58 5.81
CA PHE A 271 5.21 -20.22 6.22
C PHE A 271 5.45 -20.06 7.74
N GLU A 272 6.02 -21.08 8.38
CA GLU A 272 6.12 -21.26 9.84
C GLU A 272 6.79 -20.09 10.60
N ASN A 273 7.59 -19.26 9.91
CA ASN A 273 8.29 -18.14 10.52
C ASN A 273 7.50 -16.83 10.46
N VAL A 274 6.34 -16.81 9.79
CA VAL A 274 5.41 -15.67 9.73
C VAL A 274 4.27 -15.94 10.73
N ASP A 275 4.16 -15.10 11.76
CA ASP A 275 3.17 -15.28 12.82
C ASP A 275 1.80 -14.68 12.46
N GLY A 276 1.77 -13.68 11.58
CA GLY A 276 0.55 -13.13 11.03
C GLY A 276 0.81 -12.11 9.93
N VAL A 277 -0.28 -11.71 9.26
CA VAL A 277 -0.24 -10.76 8.16
C VAL A 277 -1.15 -9.57 8.48
N ILE A 278 -0.67 -8.35 8.25
CA ILE A 278 -1.49 -7.14 8.27
C ILE A 278 -1.59 -6.61 6.83
N ILE A 279 -2.81 -6.52 6.30
CA ILE A 279 -3.08 -6.01 4.96
C ILE A 279 -3.54 -4.56 5.07
N ILE A 280 -2.95 -3.66 4.28
CA ILE A 280 -3.22 -2.23 4.32
C ILE A 280 -3.77 -1.77 2.94
N ARG A 281 -4.99 -1.24 2.93
CA ARG A 281 -5.67 -0.63 1.76
C ARG A 281 -5.20 0.82 1.55
N ASN A 282 -4.02 1.04 0.95
CA ASN A 282 -3.44 2.41 0.94
C ASN A 282 -2.67 2.84 -0.32
N ILE A 283 -2.29 1.94 -1.23
CA ILE A 283 -1.54 2.33 -2.43
C ILE A 283 -2.28 3.41 -3.22
N HIS A 284 -3.59 3.26 -3.42
CA HIS A 284 -4.40 4.22 -4.17
C HIS A 284 -4.42 5.62 -3.51
N GLN A 285 -4.29 5.73 -2.18
CA GLN A 285 -4.17 7.02 -1.49
C GLN A 285 -2.84 7.71 -1.80
N LEU A 286 -1.74 6.95 -1.79
CA LEU A 286 -0.42 7.48 -2.16
C LEU A 286 -0.44 8.05 -3.58
N PHE A 287 -1.04 7.30 -4.51
CA PHE A 287 -1.20 7.74 -5.89
C PHE A 287 -2.07 8.98 -6.04
N ARG A 288 -3.29 8.95 -5.50
CA ARG A 288 -4.23 10.07 -5.61
C ARG A 288 -3.65 11.33 -4.97
N ASN A 289 -2.98 11.20 -3.84
CA ASN A 289 -2.44 12.34 -3.15
C ASN A 289 -1.22 12.90 -3.87
N LEU A 290 -0.34 12.05 -4.40
CA LEU A 290 0.80 12.50 -5.18
C LEU A 290 0.37 13.14 -6.51
N ARG A 291 -0.54 12.50 -7.24
CA ARG A 291 -0.96 12.92 -8.58
C ARG A 291 -1.93 14.09 -8.54
N PHE A 292 -2.82 14.13 -7.55
CA PHE A 292 -3.93 15.08 -7.50
C PHE A 292 -3.94 16.01 -6.28
N GLY A 293 -3.07 15.78 -5.28
CA GLY A 293 -3.20 16.44 -3.98
C GLY A 293 -4.45 16.02 -3.21
N GLU A 294 -5.14 14.97 -3.66
CA GLU A 294 -6.43 14.51 -3.14
C GLU A 294 -6.28 13.18 -2.39
N ILE A 295 -7.22 12.89 -1.50
CA ILE A 295 -7.40 11.58 -0.86
C ILE A 295 -8.82 11.11 -1.14
N VAL A 296 -9.05 9.79 -1.15
CA VAL A 296 -10.42 9.26 -1.22
C VAL A 296 -11.12 9.64 0.07
N ASP A 297 -12.24 10.36 -0.04
CA ASP A 297 -13.11 10.60 1.09
C ASP A 297 -14.00 9.38 1.32
N TYR A 298 -13.76 8.65 2.40
CA TYR A 298 -14.61 7.54 2.84
C TYR A 298 -15.62 7.99 3.92
N GLY A 299 -16.02 9.26 3.90
CA GLY A 299 -17.00 9.84 4.81
C GLY A 299 -16.43 10.27 6.17
N VAL A 300 -15.11 10.18 6.38
CA VAL A 300 -14.46 10.59 7.63
C VAL A 300 -13.77 11.93 7.42
N LYS A 301 -14.36 12.97 8.01
CA LYS A 301 -13.79 14.33 7.99
C LYS A 301 -12.41 14.34 8.66
N GLY A 302 -11.48 15.09 8.08
CA GLY A 302 -10.16 15.33 8.68
C GLY A 302 -9.05 14.39 8.22
N TRP A 303 -9.34 13.40 7.38
CA TRP A 303 -8.32 12.47 6.88
C TRP A 303 -7.65 12.98 5.60
N PHE A 304 -6.42 13.50 5.72
CA PHE A 304 -5.70 14.12 4.61
C PHE A 304 -4.25 13.65 4.45
N ASP A 305 -3.88 12.54 5.10
CA ASP A 305 -2.50 12.03 5.12
C ASP A 305 -2.42 10.61 4.53
N PRO A 306 -1.81 10.41 3.35
CA PRO A 306 -1.73 9.10 2.72
C PRO A 306 -0.61 8.23 3.33
N LEU A 307 0.24 8.79 4.20
CA LEU A 307 1.30 8.06 4.92
C LEU A 307 0.87 7.72 6.36
N ASN A 308 -0.36 8.06 6.73
CA ASN A 308 -1.04 7.47 7.86
C ASN A 308 -2.09 6.51 7.29
N PHE A 309 -2.04 5.23 7.65
CA PHE A 309 -3.03 4.24 7.21
C PHE A 309 -4.07 3.93 8.29
N SER A 310 -4.07 4.65 9.43
CA SER A 310 -5.00 4.40 10.54
C SER A 310 -6.43 4.93 10.27
N ASN A 311 -6.89 4.93 9.02
CA ASN A 311 -8.19 5.47 8.65
C ASN A 311 -9.28 4.50 9.13
N PRO A 312 -10.20 4.91 10.02
CA PRO A 312 -11.23 4.02 10.53
C PRO A 312 -12.25 3.56 9.46
N SER A 313 -12.40 4.28 8.35
CA SER A 313 -13.26 3.85 7.24
C SER A 313 -12.62 2.80 6.33
N VAL A 314 -11.29 2.77 6.28
CA VAL A 314 -10.54 1.74 5.53
C VAL A 314 -9.46 1.12 6.41
N PRO A 315 -9.86 0.42 7.47
CA PRO A 315 -8.91 -0.06 8.45
C PRO A 315 -8.05 -1.21 7.89
N PRO A 316 -6.81 -1.37 8.36
CA PRO A 316 -6.04 -2.57 8.07
C PRO A 316 -6.73 -3.85 8.54
N ILE A 317 -6.42 -4.96 7.91
CA ILE A 317 -6.94 -6.28 8.29
C ILE A 317 -5.81 -7.14 8.81
N PHE A 318 -6.02 -7.76 9.96
CA PHE A 318 -5.15 -8.77 10.51
C PHE A 318 -5.63 -10.17 10.14
N VAL A 319 -4.72 -10.98 9.62
CA VAL A 319 -4.92 -12.40 9.32
C VAL A 319 -3.90 -13.22 10.10
N GLN A 320 -4.37 -14.05 11.03
CA GLN A 320 -3.51 -14.97 11.78
C GLN A 320 -3.01 -16.10 10.86
N ASN A 321 -1.70 -16.36 10.85
CA ASN A 321 -1.19 -17.59 10.25
C ASN A 321 -1.49 -18.77 11.20
N PRO A 322 -2.22 -19.82 10.78
CA PRO A 322 -2.56 -20.97 11.63
C PRO A 322 -1.35 -21.76 12.12
N THR A 323 -0.20 -21.68 11.44
CA THR A 323 1.04 -22.39 11.81
C THR A 323 2.01 -21.53 12.62
N GLY A 324 1.78 -20.21 12.66
CA GLY A 324 2.63 -19.25 13.37
C GLY A 324 2.24 -19.09 14.84
N LYS A 325 3.05 -18.33 15.59
CA LYS A 325 2.72 -17.97 16.98
C LYS A 325 1.44 -17.13 17.00
N ARG A 326 0.58 -17.38 18.00
CA ARG A 326 -0.65 -16.59 18.18
C ARG A 326 -0.29 -15.14 18.53
N ILE A 327 -0.76 -14.21 17.72
CA ILE A 327 -0.65 -12.78 18.01
C ILE A 327 -1.89 -12.36 18.80
N SER A 328 -1.67 -11.72 19.95
CA SER A 328 -2.79 -11.23 20.77
C SER A 328 -3.49 -10.05 20.11
N LYS A 329 -4.82 -9.94 20.30
CA LYS A 329 -5.63 -8.83 19.80
C LYS A 329 -5.10 -7.44 20.17
N LYS A 330 -4.59 -7.32 21.40
CA LYS A 330 -3.93 -6.10 21.91
C LYS A 330 -2.72 -5.63 21.07
N ILE A 331 -2.08 -6.51 20.29
CA ILE A 331 -0.93 -6.14 19.45
C ILE A 331 -1.42 -5.55 18.12
N PHE A 332 -2.25 -6.27 17.37
CA PHE A 332 -2.66 -5.82 16.05
C PHE A 332 -3.64 -4.62 16.12
N GLU A 333 -4.43 -4.49 17.18
CA GLU A 333 -5.29 -3.31 17.39
C GLU A 333 -4.48 -2.01 17.56
N ARG A 334 -3.22 -2.09 18.02
CA ARG A 334 -2.34 -0.91 18.10
C ARG A 334 -1.95 -0.41 16.71
N PHE A 335 -2.00 -1.27 15.70
CA PHE A 335 -1.88 -0.89 14.29
C PHE A 335 -3.22 -0.48 13.66
N ASN A 336 -4.29 -0.34 14.46
CA ASN A 336 -5.66 -0.13 14.00
C ASN A 336 -6.17 -1.25 13.07
N ALA A 337 -5.56 -2.44 13.15
CA ALA A 337 -5.98 -3.58 12.37
C ALA A 337 -7.14 -4.33 13.05
N PHE A 338 -8.00 -4.94 12.25
CA PHE A 338 -9.13 -5.74 12.72
C PHE A 338 -9.04 -7.17 12.19
N GLU A 339 -9.57 -8.14 12.94
CA GLU A 339 -9.74 -9.51 12.45
C GLU A 339 -10.78 -9.56 11.32
N THR A 340 -10.60 -10.53 10.43
CA THR A 340 -11.46 -10.74 9.25
C THR A 340 -12.93 -10.96 9.59
N ASP A 341 -13.22 -11.59 10.73
CA ASP A 341 -14.57 -11.94 11.17
C ASP A 341 -15.47 -10.73 11.43
N ILE A 342 -14.88 -9.55 11.62
CA ILE A 342 -15.64 -8.30 11.78
C ILE A 342 -16.27 -7.91 10.44
N PHE A 343 -15.59 -8.17 9.32
CA PHE A 343 -16.02 -7.74 8.00
C PHE A 343 -16.92 -8.74 7.28
N THR A 344 -16.91 -10.02 7.67
CA THR A 344 -17.87 -11.01 7.15
C THR A 344 -19.32 -10.60 7.42
N LYS A 345 -19.54 -9.79 8.47
CA LYS A 345 -20.85 -9.25 8.83
C LYS A 345 -21.16 -7.90 8.19
N MET A 346 -20.16 -7.20 7.66
CA MET A 346 -20.33 -5.89 7.04
C MET A 346 -20.56 -6.03 5.52
N PRO A 347 -21.40 -5.19 4.90
CA PRO A 347 -21.65 -5.20 3.46
C PRO A 347 -20.56 -4.44 2.68
N ILE A 348 -19.27 -4.64 3.03
CA ILE A 348 -18.15 -4.00 2.34
C ILE A 348 -17.43 -5.05 1.50
N ALA A 349 -17.63 -5.01 0.18
CA ALA A 349 -17.21 -6.06 -0.73
C ALA A 349 -15.68 -6.25 -0.75
N GLU A 350 -14.91 -5.16 -0.65
CA GLU A 350 -13.44 -5.24 -0.70
C GLU A 350 -12.84 -5.95 0.51
N TYR A 351 -13.56 -6.03 1.63
CA TYR A 351 -13.08 -6.66 2.87
C TYR A 351 -13.45 -8.13 2.96
N ARG A 352 -13.99 -8.71 1.88
CA ARG A 352 -14.38 -10.12 1.82
C ARG A 352 -13.45 -10.90 0.91
N PRO A 353 -13.07 -12.14 1.27
CA PRO A 353 -12.53 -13.08 0.31
C PRO A 353 -13.57 -13.34 -0.78
N THR A 354 -13.21 -13.09 -2.03
CA THR A 354 -14.05 -13.38 -3.20
C THR A 354 -13.49 -14.56 -3.99
N ASP A 355 -14.33 -15.20 -4.78
CA ASP A 355 -13.94 -16.23 -5.76
C ASP A 355 -13.60 -15.60 -7.12
N PHE A 356 -14.41 -14.63 -7.55
CA PHE A 356 -14.17 -13.78 -8.71
C PHE A 356 -14.87 -12.41 -8.59
N VAL A 357 -14.49 -11.48 -9.48
CA VAL A 357 -15.11 -10.18 -9.72
C VAL A 357 -15.41 -10.05 -11.21
N ASP A 358 -16.66 -9.80 -11.56
CA ASP A 358 -17.04 -9.41 -12.91
C ASP A 358 -17.09 -7.88 -13.01
N TRP A 359 -16.07 -7.32 -13.65
CA TRP A 359 -15.93 -5.86 -13.78
C TRP A 359 -16.95 -5.23 -14.72
N LYS A 360 -17.62 -6.01 -15.59
CA LYS A 360 -18.66 -5.46 -16.46
C LYS A 360 -19.97 -5.23 -15.73
N THR A 361 -20.26 -6.07 -14.75
CA THR A 361 -21.42 -5.93 -13.88
C THR A 361 -21.08 -5.24 -12.56
N GLY A 362 -19.79 -5.05 -12.24
CA GLY A 362 -19.33 -4.51 -10.96
C GLY A 362 -19.66 -5.43 -9.78
N ILE A 363 -19.79 -6.73 -9.99
CA ILE A 363 -20.22 -7.67 -8.96
C ILE A 363 -19.13 -8.69 -8.71
N SER A 364 -18.83 -8.90 -7.44
CA SER A 364 -18.05 -10.02 -6.97
C SER A 364 -18.92 -11.13 -6.42
N VAL A 365 -18.39 -12.35 -6.46
CA VAL A 365 -19.01 -13.55 -5.93
C VAL A 365 -18.09 -14.16 -4.89
N SER A 366 -18.69 -14.68 -3.82
CA SER A 366 -18.02 -15.37 -2.71
C SER A 366 -18.82 -16.62 -2.32
N GLY A 367 -18.14 -17.62 -1.75
CA GLY A 367 -18.77 -18.85 -1.26
C GLY A 367 -19.12 -19.87 -2.36
N LEU A 368 -18.55 -19.73 -3.56
CA LEU A 368 -18.97 -20.49 -4.74
C LEU A 368 -18.78 -22.01 -4.59
N TYR A 369 -17.76 -22.47 -3.87
CA TYR A 369 -17.52 -23.90 -3.62
C TYR A 369 -18.01 -24.37 -2.25
N SER A 370 -18.67 -23.50 -1.50
CA SER A 370 -19.38 -23.89 -0.28
C SER A 370 -20.81 -24.38 -0.59
N VAL A 371 -21.27 -24.20 -1.83
CA VAL A 371 -22.60 -24.62 -2.29
C VAL A 371 -22.56 -25.85 -3.22
N PRO A 372 -23.70 -26.55 -3.43
CA PRO A 372 -23.78 -27.68 -4.36
C PRO A 372 -23.30 -27.34 -5.77
N SER A 373 -22.74 -28.33 -6.48
CA SER A 373 -22.23 -28.17 -7.85
C SER A 373 -23.25 -27.57 -8.79
N ASP A 374 -24.52 -27.95 -8.66
CA ASP A 374 -25.57 -27.52 -9.57
C ASP A 374 -25.83 -26.02 -9.43
N LEU A 375 -25.85 -25.49 -8.20
CA LEU A 375 -25.96 -24.05 -7.95
C LEU A 375 -24.71 -23.33 -8.46
N ARG A 376 -23.52 -23.87 -8.19
CA ARG A 376 -22.25 -23.30 -8.66
C ARG A 376 -22.23 -23.15 -10.17
N GLU A 377 -22.61 -24.20 -10.90
CA GLU A 377 -22.66 -24.19 -12.37
C GLU A 377 -23.66 -23.17 -12.89
N ILE A 378 -24.86 -23.10 -12.31
CA ILE A 378 -25.88 -22.11 -12.68
C ILE A 378 -25.37 -20.67 -12.46
N VAL A 379 -24.72 -20.40 -11.32
CA VAL A 379 -24.15 -19.08 -11.02
C VAL A 379 -23.06 -18.70 -12.03
N LEU A 380 -22.11 -19.60 -12.29
CA LEU A 380 -21.07 -19.36 -13.28
C LEU A 380 -21.64 -19.11 -14.68
N GLU A 381 -22.57 -19.96 -15.14
CA GLU A 381 -23.24 -19.79 -16.42
C GLU A 381 -23.97 -18.44 -16.52
N TYR A 382 -24.61 -18.00 -15.43
CA TYR A 382 -25.31 -16.73 -15.39
C TYR A 382 -24.35 -15.56 -15.67
N PHE A 383 -23.22 -15.47 -14.97
CA PHE A 383 -22.24 -14.39 -15.16
C PHE A 383 -21.56 -14.47 -16.54
N ILE A 384 -21.33 -15.69 -17.03
CA ILE A 384 -20.78 -15.93 -18.36
C ILE A 384 -21.74 -15.44 -19.47
N ARG A 385 -23.03 -15.78 -19.38
CA ARG A 385 -24.01 -15.49 -20.44
C ARG A 385 -24.52 -14.05 -20.44
N ASN A 386 -24.66 -13.43 -19.27
CA ASN A 386 -25.19 -12.06 -19.14
C ASN A 386 -24.12 -10.96 -19.27
N ASN A 387 -23.00 -11.27 -19.93
CA ASN A 387 -21.78 -10.48 -20.04
C ASN A 387 -21.89 -9.29 -21.04
N SER A 388 -23.09 -8.75 -21.26
CA SER A 388 -23.46 -7.84 -22.36
C SER A 388 -23.59 -6.36 -21.99
N SER A 389 -23.26 -5.92 -20.77
CA SER A 389 -23.24 -4.49 -20.44
C SER A 389 -22.01 -3.79 -21.04
N HIS A 390 -22.26 -2.82 -21.94
CA HIS A 390 -21.25 -1.96 -22.57
C HIS A 390 -20.76 -0.79 -21.68
N LEU A 391 -21.06 -0.80 -20.37
CA LEU A 391 -20.65 0.26 -19.46
C LEU A 391 -19.19 0.04 -19.03
N TRP A 392 -18.26 0.12 -19.97
CA TRP A 392 -16.84 0.12 -19.65
C TRP A 392 -16.46 1.50 -19.12
N ARG A 393 -16.21 1.61 -17.81
CA ARG A 393 -15.45 2.73 -17.24
C ARG A 393 -14.42 2.19 -16.27
N SER A 394 -13.17 2.50 -16.56
CA SER A 394 -12.01 2.16 -15.74
C SER A 394 -12.03 2.99 -14.46
N TYR A 395 -12.28 2.38 -13.31
CA TYR A 395 -11.97 2.96 -12.00
C TYR A 395 -10.49 2.74 -11.71
N SER A 396 -9.63 3.61 -12.26
CA SER A 396 -8.19 3.44 -12.10
C SER A 396 -7.74 3.49 -10.62
N ASP A 397 -8.53 4.12 -9.75
CA ASP A 397 -8.08 4.47 -8.39
C ASP A 397 -8.98 3.97 -7.25
N ILE A 398 -10.19 3.43 -7.52
CA ILE A 398 -11.09 2.93 -6.48
C ILE A 398 -11.77 1.62 -6.88
N ALA A 399 -11.90 0.72 -5.92
CA ALA A 399 -12.74 -0.45 -5.99
C ALA A 399 -14.19 0.00 -5.75
N LEU A 400 -15.03 -0.25 -6.74
CA LEU A 400 -16.46 0.00 -6.64
C LEU A 400 -17.19 -1.21 -7.19
N PHE A 401 -17.36 -2.21 -6.35
CA PHE A 401 -18.11 -3.41 -6.70
C PHE A 401 -18.99 -3.89 -5.53
N GLY A 402 -20.11 -4.54 -5.86
CA GLY A 402 -20.94 -5.24 -4.89
C GLY A 402 -20.43 -6.66 -4.65
N ASN A 403 -20.88 -7.31 -3.58
CA ASN A 403 -20.58 -8.74 -3.35
C ASN A 403 -21.86 -9.54 -3.19
N ILE A 404 -21.91 -10.69 -3.85
CA ILE A 404 -22.93 -11.73 -3.67
C ILE A 404 -22.29 -12.89 -2.94
N ASP A 405 -22.82 -13.14 -1.75
CA ASP A 405 -22.40 -14.23 -0.87
C ASP A 405 -23.32 -15.42 -1.13
N VAL A 406 -22.92 -16.28 -2.07
CA VAL A 406 -23.75 -17.38 -2.57
C VAL A 406 -23.93 -18.44 -1.49
N GLU A 407 -22.91 -18.67 -0.67
CA GLU A 407 -22.96 -19.53 0.51
C GLU A 407 -24.04 -19.06 1.47
N ARG A 408 -23.98 -17.80 1.91
CA ARG A 408 -24.95 -17.27 2.87
C ARG A 408 -26.38 -17.25 2.33
N ILE A 409 -26.57 -16.94 1.04
CA ILE A 409 -27.90 -16.98 0.40
C ILE A 409 -28.45 -18.42 0.42
N TYR A 410 -27.61 -19.40 0.11
CA TYR A 410 -28.01 -20.81 0.09
C TYR A 410 -28.27 -21.36 1.50
N GLU A 411 -27.42 -21.03 2.47
CA GLU A 411 -27.64 -21.37 3.89
C GLU A 411 -28.96 -20.81 4.40
N SER A 412 -29.27 -19.54 4.10
CA SER A 412 -30.54 -18.93 4.48
C SER A 412 -31.75 -19.64 3.86
N ALA A 413 -31.63 -20.15 2.63
CA ALA A 413 -32.68 -20.92 1.98
C ALA A 413 -32.95 -22.25 2.71
N ILE A 414 -31.88 -22.91 3.16
CA ILE A 414 -31.96 -24.14 3.97
C ILE A 414 -32.58 -23.84 5.34
N GLU A 415 -32.10 -22.80 6.03
CA GLU A 415 -32.58 -22.42 7.37
C GLU A 415 -34.08 -22.07 7.38
N ASN A 416 -34.56 -21.47 6.29
CA ASN A 416 -35.97 -21.11 6.12
C ASN A 416 -36.86 -22.29 5.68
N ASN A 417 -36.29 -23.49 5.47
CA ASN A 417 -36.99 -24.67 4.97
C ASN A 417 -37.72 -24.43 3.64
N GLU A 418 -37.06 -23.74 2.70
CA GLU A 418 -37.60 -23.51 1.36
C GLU A 418 -37.78 -24.85 0.62
N ASP A 419 -38.91 -25.03 -0.07
CA ASP A 419 -39.22 -26.28 -0.80
C ASP A 419 -38.18 -26.59 -1.89
N SER A 420 -37.61 -25.54 -2.50
CA SER A 420 -36.50 -25.63 -3.43
C SER A 420 -35.43 -24.58 -3.06
N PRO A 421 -34.46 -24.95 -2.20
CA PRO A 421 -33.40 -24.04 -1.78
C PRO A 421 -32.56 -23.52 -2.97
N LEU A 422 -32.45 -24.33 -4.02
CA LEU A 422 -31.75 -23.96 -5.26
C LEU A 422 -32.46 -22.83 -6.00
N ASP A 423 -33.76 -22.97 -6.24
CA ASP A 423 -34.55 -21.97 -6.96
C ASP A 423 -34.66 -20.67 -6.15
N TYR A 424 -34.87 -20.79 -4.83
CA TYR A 424 -34.86 -19.66 -3.93
C TYR A 424 -33.53 -18.88 -3.99
N ALA A 425 -32.40 -19.59 -3.89
CA ALA A 425 -31.08 -18.97 -3.94
C ALA A 425 -30.86 -18.26 -5.27
N LEU A 426 -31.24 -18.90 -6.39
CA LEU A 426 -31.09 -18.34 -7.72
C LEU A 426 -31.92 -17.05 -7.92
N GLU A 427 -33.19 -17.04 -7.50
CA GLU A 427 -34.03 -15.85 -7.60
C GLU A 427 -33.55 -14.72 -6.68
N THR A 428 -33.03 -15.06 -5.49
CA THR A 428 -32.41 -14.10 -4.57
C THR A 428 -31.15 -13.48 -5.18
N ILE A 429 -30.30 -14.30 -5.83
CA ILE A 429 -29.10 -13.83 -6.54
C ILE A 429 -29.49 -12.89 -7.68
N LYS A 430 -30.44 -13.27 -8.54
CA LYS A 430 -30.93 -12.43 -9.64
C LYS A 430 -31.51 -11.10 -9.14
N THR A 431 -32.26 -11.12 -8.05
CA THR A 431 -32.84 -9.91 -7.44
C THR A 431 -31.75 -9.00 -6.89
N THR A 432 -30.79 -9.57 -6.16
CA THR A 432 -29.63 -8.84 -5.61
C THR A 432 -28.81 -8.20 -6.72
N LEU A 433 -28.57 -8.92 -7.82
CA LEU A 433 -27.85 -8.40 -8.99
C LEU A 433 -28.54 -7.16 -9.58
N ARG A 434 -29.85 -7.20 -9.79
CA ARG A 434 -30.62 -6.06 -10.32
C ARG A 434 -30.50 -4.84 -9.40
N MET A 435 -30.58 -5.03 -8.08
CA MET A 435 -30.43 -3.96 -7.10
C MET A 435 -29.01 -3.38 -7.11
N GLN A 436 -27.98 -4.22 -7.14
CA GLN A 436 -26.60 -3.78 -7.15
C GLN A 436 -26.24 -3.03 -8.44
N GLN A 437 -26.75 -3.47 -9.59
CA GLN A 437 -26.60 -2.74 -10.86
C GLN A 437 -27.20 -1.33 -10.79
N GLN A 438 -28.31 -1.13 -10.06
CA GLN A 438 -28.87 0.21 -9.86
C GLN A 438 -27.98 1.07 -8.95
N ILE A 439 -27.50 0.51 -7.83
CA ILE A 439 -26.61 1.21 -6.89
C ILE A 439 -25.32 1.65 -7.60
N GLN A 440 -24.73 0.78 -8.41
CA GLN A 440 -23.52 1.11 -9.15
C GLN A 440 -23.73 2.22 -10.18
N ARG A 441 -24.90 2.32 -10.81
CA ARG A 441 -25.19 3.45 -11.73
C ARG A 441 -25.12 4.78 -10.99
N VAL A 442 -25.63 4.86 -9.77
CA VAL A 442 -25.54 6.07 -8.95
C VAL A 442 -24.08 6.37 -8.60
N ALA A 443 -23.33 5.37 -8.14
CA ALA A 443 -21.93 5.56 -7.79
C ALA A 443 -21.04 5.89 -9.02
N LEU A 444 -21.42 5.44 -10.22
CA LEU A 444 -20.81 5.85 -11.50
C LEU A 444 -21.02 7.33 -11.81
N GLU A 445 -22.22 7.85 -11.52
CA GLU A 445 -22.54 9.27 -11.69
C GLU A 445 -21.72 10.13 -10.72
N GLU A 446 -21.59 9.71 -9.46
CA GLU A 446 -20.73 10.40 -8.47
C GLU A 446 -19.26 10.43 -8.90
N ASN A 447 -18.74 9.34 -9.45
CA ASN A 447 -17.37 9.30 -9.96
C ASN A 447 -17.16 10.21 -11.17
N ALA A 448 -18.16 10.32 -12.06
CA ALA A 448 -18.08 11.25 -13.19
C ALA A 448 -17.94 12.72 -12.72
N VAL A 449 -18.50 13.07 -11.56
CA VAL A 449 -18.30 14.38 -10.92
C VAL A 449 -16.85 14.56 -10.48
N VAL A 450 -16.23 13.53 -9.88
CA VAL A 450 -14.81 13.56 -9.48
C VAL A 450 -13.89 13.73 -10.70
N ASP A 451 -14.15 13.02 -11.79
CA ASP A 451 -13.36 13.16 -13.03
C ASP A 451 -13.52 14.55 -13.64
N THR A 452 -14.74 15.08 -13.66
CA THR A 452 -15.01 16.45 -14.11
C THR A 452 -14.25 17.47 -13.24
N ARG A 453 -14.23 17.29 -11.92
CA ARG A 453 -13.44 18.13 -11.01
C ARG A 453 -11.96 18.08 -11.34
N ARG A 454 -11.39 16.91 -11.58
CA ARG A 454 -9.97 16.72 -11.94
C ARG A 454 -9.63 17.37 -13.29
N VAL A 455 -10.51 17.26 -14.28
CA VAL A 455 -10.36 17.96 -15.57
C VAL A 455 -10.35 19.48 -15.37
N ASN A 456 -11.28 19.99 -14.56
CA ASN A 456 -11.34 21.42 -14.25
C ASN A 456 -10.10 21.91 -13.51
N LEU A 457 -9.60 21.14 -12.52
CA LEU A 457 -8.36 21.44 -11.80
C LEU A 457 -7.16 21.49 -12.76
N ASN A 458 -7.05 20.52 -13.68
CA ASN A 458 -6.00 20.54 -14.70
C ASN A 458 -6.07 21.79 -15.60
N ASN A 459 -7.27 22.21 -15.98
CA ASN A 459 -7.46 23.44 -16.76
C ASN A 459 -7.06 24.69 -15.97
N GLN A 460 -7.37 24.75 -14.66
CA GLN A 460 -6.94 25.84 -13.78
C GLN A 460 -5.41 25.90 -13.66
N PHE A 461 -4.75 24.76 -13.44
CA PHE A 461 -3.30 24.68 -13.38
C PHE A 461 -2.64 25.11 -14.69
N ARG A 462 -3.19 24.71 -15.83
CA ARG A 462 -2.74 25.19 -17.14
C ARG A 462 -2.86 26.72 -17.26
N LEU A 463 -3.97 27.29 -16.83
CA LEU A 463 -4.16 28.75 -16.83
C LEU A 463 -3.14 29.45 -15.93
N HIS A 464 -2.99 28.99 -14.68
CA HIS A 464 -2.00 29.55 -13.74
C HIS A 464 -0.57 29.45 -14.26
N TYR A 465 -0.22 28.33 -14.90
CA TYR A 465 1.08 28.16 -15.52
C TYR A 465 1.37 29.25 -16.56
N HIS A 466 0.40 29.52 -17.45
CA HIS A 466 0.54 30.55 -18.47
C HIS A 466 0.61 31.96 -17.89
N LEU A 467 -0.25 32.28 -16.91
CA LEU A 467 -0.23 33.58 -16.24
C LEU A 467 1.10 33.83 -15.51
N ASN A 468 1.58 32.86 -14.74
CA ASN A 468 2.82 32.98 -13.99
C ASN A 468 4.05 33.02 -14.90
N LYS A 469 3.97 32.47 -16.12
CA LYS A 469 5.03 32.63 -17.14
C LYS A 469 5.13 34.03 -17.71
N MET A 470 4.07 34.84 -17.62
CA MET A 470 4.07 36.24 -18.04
C MET A 470 4.67 37.18 -16.98
N THR A 471 5.04 36.66 -15.80
CA THR A 471 5.73 37.44 -14.76
C THR A 471 7.03 38.03 -15.31
N GLY A 472 7.20 39.34 -15.12
CA GLY A 472 8.38 40.06 -15.55
C GLY A 472 9.64 39.56 -14.84
N PRO A 473 10.81 39.56 -15.50
CA PRO A 473 12.04 39.00 -14.91
C PRO A 473 12.42 39.59 -13.54
N SER A 474 12.17 40.88 -13.34
CA SER A 474 12.49 41.60 -12.09
C SER A 474 11.38 41.59 -11.05
N GLN A 475 10.22 40.99 -11.35
CA GLN A 475 9.13 40.87 -10.38
C GLN A 475 9.41 39.72 -9.42
N ASP A 476 8.76 39.76 -8.25
CA ASP A 476 8.81 38.68 -7.28
C ASP A 476 8.37 37.35 -7.91
N CYS A 477 9.11 36.28 -7.60
CA CYS A 477 8.80 34.98 -8.16
C CYS A 477 7.46 34.47 -7.63
N PRO A 478 6.54 33.98 -8.49
CA PRO A 478 5.23 33.51 -8.06
C PRO A 478 5.27 32.43 -6.99
N CYS A 479 6.31 31.58 -6.95
CA CYS A 479 6.47 30.57 -5.90
C CYS A 479 6.78 31.13 -4.50
N ASN A 480 6.74 32.45 -4.31
CA ASN A 480 7.00 33.14 -3.04
C ASN A 480 8.35 32.79 -2.41
N SER A 481 9.40 32.64 -3.23
CA SER A 481 10.74 32.28 -2.76
C SER A 481 11.54 33.45 -2.17
N GLY A 482 10.97 34.66 -2.12
CA GLY A 482 11.66 35.87 -1.68
C GLY A 482 12.76 36.38 -2.63
N VAL A 483 12.77 35.92 -3.88
CA VAL A 483 13.72 36.37 -4.93
C VAL A 483 12.99 36.62 -6.25
N THR A 484 13.66 37.26 -7.20
CA THR A 484 13.06 37.60 -8.50
C THR A 484 12.71 36.36 -9.33
N TYR A 485 11.72 36.46 -10.21
CA TYR A 485 11.33 35.38 -11.13
C TYR A 485 12.50 34.93 -12.02
N LYS A 486 13.35 35.87 -12.45
CA LYS A 486 14.58 35.59 -13.21
C LYS A 486 15.57 34.68 -12.46
N GLU A 487 15.68 34.86 -11.16
CA GLU A 487 16.65 34.13 -10.31
C GLU A 487 16.09 32.80 -9.78
N CYS A 488 14.77 32.61 -9.83
CA CYS A 488 14.10 31.42 -9.31
C CYS A 488 13.40 30.58 -10.41
N CYS A 489 12.07 30.64 -10.51
CA CYS A 489 11.30 29.69 -11.32
C CYS A 489 11.61 29.74 -12.82
N SER A 490 12.00 30.91 -13.37
CA SER A 490 12.40 30.96 -14.79
C SER A 490 13.62 30.07 -15.09
N LYS A 491 14.54 29.94 -14.13
CA LYS A 491 15.71 29.04 -14.22
C LYS A 491 15.32 27.60 -13.88
N LYS A 492 14.64 27.40 -12.74
CA LYS A 492 14.27 26.06 -12.24
C LYS A 492 13.29 25.33 -13.15
N LEU A 493 12.44 26.06 -13.89
CA LEU A 493 11.40 25.52 -14.76
C LEU A 493 11.71 25.70 -16.25
N ARG A 494 12.98 25.98 -16.60
CA ARG A 494 13.41 26.30 -17.96
C ARG A 494 12.95 25.28 -19.00
N HIS A 495 13.01 24.00 -18.66
CA HIS A 495 12.64 22.90 -19.56
C HIS A 495 11.31 22.24 -19.21
N PHE A 496 10.55 22.82 -18.29
CA PHE A 496 9.24 22.32 -17.94
C PHE A 496 8.19 22.82 -18.95
N HIS A 497 7.46 21.88 -19.55
CA HIS A 497 6.31 22.14 -20.39
C HIS A 497 5.09 21.48 -19.75
N TYR A 498 4.07 22.27 -19.48
CA TYR A 498 2.83 21.75 -18.93
C TYR A 498 2.07 20.98 -20.01
N THR A 499 1.85 19.69 -19.81
CA THR A 499 1.00 18.84 -20.67
C THR A 499 -0.33 18.61 -19.99
N ASN A 500 -0.32 17.79 -18.94
CA ASN A 500 -1.45 17.46 -18.10
C ASN A 500 -0.94 17.25 -16.68
N TYR A 501 -1.71 17.68 -15.69
CA TYR A 501 -1.46 17.39 -14.28
C TYR A 501 -1.35 15.89 -14.00
N SER A 502 -2.03 15.09 -14.81
CA SER A 502 -2.05 13.64 -14.69
C SER A 502 -0.79 12.95 -15.22
N ASP A 503 0.08 13.65 -15.96
CA ASP A 503 1.29 13.10 -16.58
C ASP A 503 2.51 13.13 -15.63
N ILE A 504 2.29 13.38 -14.33
CA ILE A 504 3.32 13.46 -13.27
C ILE A 504 4.19 12.21 -13.21
#